data_AF-A0A969U7Y0-F1
#
_entry.id   AF-A0A969U7Y0-F1
#
_cell.length_a   1.000
_cell.length_b   1.000
_cell.length_c   1.000
_cell.angle_alpha   90.00
_cell.angle_beta   90.00
_cell.angle_gamma   90.00
#
_symmetry.space_group_name_H-M   'P 1'
#
loop_
_entity.id
_entity.type
_entity.pdbx_description
1 polymer ?
#
loop_
_entity_poly.entity_id
_entity_poly.type
_entity_poly.pdbx_seq_one_letter_code
_entity_poly.pdbx_strand_id
1 'polypeptide(L)' 'MAKDKIGEVKTPSGSTYYVYWDQGTGEVYVGSELAGKAFSKGEALRKADYYATTLRRS' A
#
# COMPACT_ATOMS: atom_id res chain seq x y z
N MET A 1 12.92 7.70 -8.38
CA MET A 1 11.83 8.64 -8.02
C MET A 1 11.51 8.39 -6.56
N ALA A 2 10.89 9.37 -5.87
CA ALA A 2 10.59 9.25 -4.45
C ALA A 2 9.20 8.62 -4.29
N LYS A 3 9.08 7.64 -3.39
CA LYS A 3 7.78 7.09 -3.02
C LYS A 3 7.03 8.10 -2.15
N ASP A 4 5.84 8.49 -2.59
CA ASP A 4 5.00 9.43 -1.84
C ASP A 4 4.14 8.68 -0.84
N LYS A 5 4.05 9.18 0.40
CA LYS A 5 3.08 8.67 1.37
C LYS A 5 1.69 9.12 0.93
N ILE A 6 0.87 8.18 0.49
CA ILE A 6 -0.47 8.46 -0.06
C ILE A 6 -1.61 8.22 0.92
N GLY A 7 -1.37 7.47 2.01
CA GLY A 7 -2.37 7.15 3.02
C GLY A 7 -1.88 6.14 4.05
N GLU A 8 -2.82 5.51 4.75
CA GLU A 8 -2.58 4.42 5.69
C GLU A 8 -3.70 3.39 5.60
N VAL A 9 -3.38 2.15 5.94
CA VAL A 9 -4.31 1.00 5.94
C VAL A 9 -4.21 0.26 7.26
N LYS A 10 -5.29 -0.40 7.67
CA LYS A 10 -5.36 -1.15 8.92
C LYS A 10 -5.53 -2.63 8.64
N THR A 11 -4.67 -3.46 9.23
CA THR A 11 -4.81 -4.92 9.15
C THR A 11 -5.94 -5.41 10.05
N PRO A 12 -6.50 -6.62 9.79
CA PRO A 12 -7.50 -7.23 10.64
C PRO A 12 -7.01 -7.46 12.08
N SER A 13 -5.70 -7.66 12.27
CA SER A 13 -5.05 -7.74 13.59
C SER A 13 -5.00 -6.40 14.34
N GLY A 14 -5.44 -5.30 13.71
CA GLY A 14 -5.50 -3.97 14.32
C GLY A 14 -4.27 -3.11 14.11
N SER A 15 -3.26 -3.58 13.38
CA SER A 15 -2.04 -2.82 13.10
C SER A 15 -2.24 -1.83 11.95
N THR A 16 -1.71 -0.62 12.07
CA THR A 16 -1.78 0.41 11.03
C THR A 16 -0.46 0.48 10.26
N TYR A 17 -0.53 0.55 8.93
CA TYR A 17 0.63 0.67 8.04
C TYR A 17 0.47 1.84 7.09
N TYR A 18 1.55 2.59 6.89
CA TYR A 18 1.58 3.65 5.88
C TYR A 18 1.66 3.07 4.48
N VAL A 19 0.90 3.67 3.56
CA VAL A 19 0.91 3.34 2.15
C VAL A 19 1.79 4.34 1.42
N TYR A 20 2.78 3.82 0.70
CA TYR A 20 3.61 4.59 -0.19
C TYR A 20 3.34 4.20 -1.64
N TRP A 21 3.37 5.15 -2.55
CA TRP A 21 3.23 4.89 -3.97
C TRP A 21 4.25 5.69 -4.75
N ASP A 22 4.96 5.02 -5.66
CA ASP A 22 5.83 5.67 -6.63
C ASP A 22 5.06 5.86 -7.93
N GLN A 23 4.78 7.12 -8.29
CA GLN A 23 4.03 7.45 -9.51
C GLN A 23 4.81 7.12 -10.79
N GLY A 24 6.14 7.06 -10.73
CA GLY A 24 7.00 6.76 -11.88
C GLY A 24 7.05 5.29 -12.24
N THR A 25 7.18 4.42 -11.23
CA THR A 25 7.22 2.95 -11.41
C THR A 25 5.85 2.29 -11.25
N GLY A 26 4.91 3.01 -10.64
CA GLY A 26 3.60 2.51 -10.25
C GLY A 26 3.64 1.66 -8.98
N GLU A 27 4.78 1.48 -8.33
CA GLU A 27 4.93 0.54 -7.20
C GLU A 27 4.22 1.04 -5.94
N VAL A 28 3.42 0.16 -5.33
CA VAL A 28 2.65 0.40 -4.12
C VAL A 28 3.30 -0.39 -2.99
N TYR A 29 3.64 0.30 -1.91
CA TYR A 29 4.22 -0.28 -0.72
C TYR A 29 3.31 -0.09 0.48
N VAL A 30 3.16 -1.14 1.29
CA VAL A 30 2.52 -1.08 2.61
C VAL A 30 3.60 -1.28 3.65
N GLY A 31 3.93 -0.22 4.38
CA GLY A 31 5.13 -0.16 5.22
C GLY A 31 6.40 -0.32 4.36
N SER A 32 7.10 -1.44 4.55
CA SER A 32 8.31 -1.79 3.80
C SER A 32 8.08 -2.86 2.73
N GLU A 33 6.85 -3.37 2.57
CA GLU A 33 6.55 -4.47 1.66
C GLU A 33 5.88 -3.99 0.37
N LEU A 34 6.23 -4.60 -0.75
CA LEU A 34 5.63 -4.33 -2.05
C LEU A 34 4.25 -5.01 -2.14
N ALA A 35 3.20 -4.21 -2.14
CA ALA A 35 1.81 -4.66 -2.29
C ALA A 35 1.40 -4.83 -3.76
N GLY A 36 2.15 -4.26 -4.71
CA GLY A 36 1.96 -4.45 -6.15
C GLY A 36 2.23 -3.19 -6.95
N LYS A 37 1.63 -3.09 -8.14
CA LYS A 37 1.66 -1.88 -8.98
C LYS A 37 0.26 -1.31 -9.22
N ALA A 38 0.18 0.01 -9.33
CA ALA A 38 -1.02 0.80 -9.58
C ALA A 38 -0.70 2.00 -10.49
N PHE A 39 -1.66 2.40 -11.31
CA PHE A 39 -1.51 3.52 -12.25
C PHE A 39 -2.16 4.81 -11.74
N SER A 40 -2.81 4.75 -10.57
CA SER A 40 -3.42 5.89 -9.91
C SER A 40 -3.36 5.77 -8.40
N LYS A 41 -3.39 6.91 -7.70
CA LYS A 41 -3.45 6.97 -6.23
C LYS A 41 -4.62 6.17 -5.65
N GLY A 42 -5.80 6.24 -6.30
CA GLY A 42 -6.99 5.51 -5.84
C GLY A 42 -6.85 4.00 -5.98
N GLU A 43 -6.22 3.53 -7.06
CA GLU A 43 -5.92 2.10 -7.24
C GLU A 43 -4.85 1.63 -6.25
N ALA A 44 -3.83 2.46 -5.99
CA ALA A 44 -2.79 2.18 -5.02
C ALA A 44 -3.36 1.96 -3.62
N LEU A 45 -4.28 2.83 -3.16
CA LEU A 45 -4.94 2.66 -1.87
C LEU A 45 -5.80 1.40 -1.82
N ARG A 46 -6.57 1.07 -2.87
CA ARG A 46 -7.35 -0.17 -2.92
C ARG A 46 -6.48 -1.42 -2.85
N LYS A 47 -5.35 -1.44 -3.57
CA LYS A 47 -4.38 -2.55 -3.52
C LYS A 47 -3.73 -2.68 -2.16
N ALA A 48 -3.33 -1.55 -1.56
CA ALA A 48 -2.76 -1.52 -0.23
C ALA A 48 -3.75 -2.06 0.83
N ASP A 49 -5.02 -1.67 0.74
CA ASP A 49 -6.07 -2.13 1.64
C ASP A 49 -6.32 -3.64 1.47
N TYR A 50 -6.44 -4.11 0.23
CA TYR A 50 -6.56 -5.54 -0.06
C TYR A 50 -5.37 -6.34 0.48
N TYR A 51 -4.14 -5.85 0.24
CA TYR A 51 -2.93 -6.50 0.73
C TYR A 51 -2.89 -6.58 2.26
N ALA A 52 -3.21 -5.48 2.95
CA ALA A 52 -3.25 -5.41 4.40
C ALA A 52 -4.36 -6.30 5.01
N THR A 53 -5.48 -6.47 4.32
CA THR A 53 -6.62 -7.26 4.80
C THR A 53 -6.54 -8.75 4.48
N THR A 54 -5.85 -9.14 3.41
CA THR A 54 -5.88 -10.53 2.91
C THR A 54 -4.53 -11.24 2.92
N LEU A 55 -3.44 -10.55 2.57
CA LEU A 55 -2.14 -11.16 2.31
C LEU A 55 -1.19 -11.02 3.50
N ARG A 56 -1.29 -9.93 4.25
CA ARG A 56 -0.49 -9.67 5.44
C ARG A 56 -1.14 -10.28 6.69
N ARG A 57 -1.28 -11.61 6.71
CA ARG A 57 -1.61 -12.35 7.95
C ARG A 57 -0.34 -12.40 8.81
N SER A 58 -0.46 -11.85 10.02
CA SER A 58 0.55 -11.86 11.09
C SER A 58 1.17 -13.23 11.33
#